data_AF-A0AAV4KSW2-F1
#
_entry.id   AF-A0AAV4KSW2-F1
#
_cell.length_a   1.000
_cell.length_b   1.000
_cell.length_c   1.000
_cell.angle_alpha   90.00
_cell.angle_beta   90.00
_cell.angle_gamma   90.00
#
_symmetry.space_group_name_H-M   'P 1'
#
loop_
_entity.id
_entity.type
_entity.pdbx_description
1 polymer ?
#
loop_
_entity_poly.entity_id
_entity_poly.type
_entity_poly.pdbx_seq_one_letter_code
_entity_poly.pdbx_strand_id
1 'polypeptide(L)'
;MRGRFGGVEPICTVLAAHGISIAPSTYYAARKRQPAPAPRNVRDEELKERIKEVYESNYQVYGARKVWRQLNRQGHDVARCTIERLMRELGITGAVRGKKVITTMPDPAAARAPDLLDRDFVAPVPNRTWVADFTHVAARSGVVYSAFIVDTFFRRIVGWPASMPKETQLVLGALEMGLWQRERDGRPPTPGELAHHSDAGSQHTSFRLAEHLDAARIAASIGSIGDAYDNTLMESTIGLFKTEVIKPQRP
;
A
#
# COMPACT_ATOMS: atom_id res chain seq x y z
N MET A 1 33.61 56.39 8.22
CA MET A 1 32.49 56.59 9.18
C MET A 1 32.44 55.61 10.38
N ARG A 2 33.40 54.69 10.58
CA ARG A 2 33.43 53.83 11.80
C ARG A 2 33.94 54.54 13.08
N GLY A 3 34.57 55.70 12.96
CA GLY A 3 35.26 56.36 14.09
C GLY A 3 34.48 57.42 14.87
N ARG A 4 33.24 57.77 14.47
CA ARG A 4 32.53 58.93 15.06
C ARG A 4 31.29 58.59 15.90
N PHE A 5 30.77 57.35 15.81
CA PHE A 5 29.51 56.97 16.49
C PHE A 5 29.50 55.59 17.16
N GLY A 6 30.65 54.93 17.36
CA GLY A 6 30.74 53.71 18.20
C GLY A 6 29.65 52.66 17.98
N GLY A 7 29.75 51.87 16.90
CA GLY A 7 28.92 50.67 16.70
C GLY A 7 27.39 50.91 16.65
N VAL A 8 26.62 49.92 17.11
CA VAL A 8 25.14 49.91 17.15
C VAL A 8 24.61 50.26 18.54
N GLU A 9 25.50 50.37 19.52
CA GLU A 9 25.23 50.62 20.92
C GLU A 9 24.38 51.89 21.15
N PRO A 10 24.63 53.03 20.47
CA PRO A 10 23.78 54.22 20.62
C PRO A 10 22.36 53.98 20.08
N ILE A 11 22.24 53.21 18.99
CA ILE A 11 20.95 52.88 18.37
C ILE A 11 20.15 51.97 19.30
N CYS A 12 20.78 50.93 19.85
CA CYS A 12 20.17 50.05 20.85
C CYS A 12 19.72 50.81 22.11
N THR A 13 20.48 51.84 22.52
CA THR A 13 20.16 52.67 23.68
C THR A 13 18.92 53.53 23.44
N VAL A 14 18.81 54.17 22.27
CA VAL A 14 17.62 54.95 21.88
C VAL A 14 16.39 54.05 21.76
N LEU A 15 16.53 52.86 21.14
CA LEU A 15 15.43 51.90 21.02
C LEU A 15 14.92 51.44 22.39
N ALA A 16 15.83 51.18 23.33
CA ALA A 16 15.48 50.80 24.70
C ALA A 16 14.70 51.92 25.42
N ALA A 17 15.09 53.19 25.23
CA ALA A 17 14.37 54.34 25.76
C ALA A 17 12.94 54.49 25.19
N HIS A 18 12.68 53.95 24.00
CA HIS A 18 11.35 53.88 23.37
C HIS A 18 10.63 52.55 23.60
N GLY A 19 11.06 51.76 24.60
CA GLY A 19 10.39 50.52 25.00
C GLY A 19 10.78 49.27 24.19
N ILE A 20 11.77 49.36 23.30
CA ILE A 20 12.26 48.25 22.47
C ILE A 20 13.69 47.91 22.90
N SER A 21 13.83 47.01 23.88
CA SER A 21 15.14 46.59 24.37
C SER A 21 15.75 45.49 23.49
N ILE A 22 16.84 45.83 22.78
CA ILE A 22 17.61 44.89 21.96
C ILE A 22 19.08 45.01 22.33
N ALA A 23 19.71 43.91 22.73
CA ALA A 23 21.15 43.89 23.00
C ALA A 23 21.97 44.03 21.69
N PRO A 24 23.06 44.82 21.69
CA PRO A 24 23.97 44.93 20.53
C PRO A 24 24.51 43.58 20.05
N SER A 25 24.77 42.65 20.98
CA SER A 25 25.17 41.27 20.68
C SER A 25 24.10 40.51 19.89
N THR A 26 22.81 40.71 20.20
CA THR A 26 21.68 40.15 19.45
C THR A 26 21.60 40.73 18.04
N TYR A 27 21.84 42.03 17.86
CA TYR A 27 21.90 42.66 16.54
C TYR A 27 23.03 42.06 15.70
N TYR A 28 24.25 41.97 16.25
CA TYR A 28 25.39 41.39 15.52
C TYR A 28 25.19 39.90 15.24
N ALA A 29 24.59 39.15 16.17
CA ALA A 29 24.22 37.75 15.96
C ALA A 29 23.16 37.60 14.86
N ALA A 30 22.12 38.45 14.84
CA ALA A 30 21.10 38.46 13.80
C ALA A 30 21.68 38.84 12.42
N ARG A 31 22.56 39.86 12.39
CA ARG A 31 23.26 40.28 11.18
C ARG A 31 24.20 39.20 10.65
N LYS A 32 24.82 38.41 11.52
CA LYS A 32 25.66 37.27 11.16
C LYS A 32 24.83 36.03 10.77
N ARG A 33 23.56 35.96 11.17
CA ARG A 33 22.61 34.87 10.87
C ARG A 33 21.93 34.96 9.50
N GLN A 34 22.09 36.03 8.71
CA GLN A 34 21.63 36.06 7.31
C GLN A 34 22.78 35.66 6.35
N PRO A 35 22.60 34.79 5.32
CA PRO A 35 21.38 34.17 4.78
C PRO A 35 21.47 32.62 4.65
N ALA A 36 22.12 31.91 5.59
CA ALA A 36 22.12 30.44 5.50
C ALA A 36 20.74 29.89 5.93
N PRO A 37 20.07 29.07 5.10
CA PRO A 37 18.81 28.46 5.48
C PRO A 37 19.00 27.64 6.76
N ALA A 38 18.01 27.69 7.65
CA ALA A 38 18.04 26.88 8.87
C ALA A 38 18.25 25.40 8.49
N PRO A 39 19.01 24.61 9.28
CA PRO A 39 19.28 23.20 8.95
C PRO A 39 18.00 22.38 8.69
N ARG A 40 16.91 22.73 9.38
CA ARG A 40 15.58 22.17 9.14
C ARG A 40 15.06 22.46 7.72
N ASN A 41 15.21 23.68 7.23
CA ASN A 41 14.74 24.06 5.90
C ASN A 41 15.55 23.32 4.82
N VAL A 42 16.86 23.19 5.00
CA VAL A 42 17.71 22.38 4.10
C VAL A 42 17.23 20.94 4.06
N ARG A 43 17.03 20.32 5.23
CA ARG A 43 16.51 18.94 5.33
C ARG A 43 15.11 18.79 4.75
N ASP A 44 14.24 19.77 4.95
CA ASP A 44 12.88 19.77 4.40
C ASP A 44 12.91 19.83 2.86
N GLU A 45 13.77 20.64 2.25
CA GLU A 45 13.91 20.69 0.79
C GLU A 45 14.48 19.37 0.22
N GLU A 46 15.49 18.78 0.84
CA GLU A 46 15.96 17.44 0.44
C GLU A 46 14.88 16.37 0.57
N LEU A 47 14.07 16.43 1.64
CA LEU A 47 12.95 15.49 1.82
C LEU A 47 11.86 15.72 0.78
N LYS A 48 11.60 16.97 0.37
CA LYS A 48 10.62 17.27 -0.68
C LYS A 48 11.01 16.66 -2.01
N GLU A 49 12.29 16.70 -2.38
CA GLU A 49 12.81 16.04 -3.59
C GLU A 49 12.57 14.53 -3.53
N ARG A 50 12.98 13.89 -2.43
CA ARG A 50 12.78 12.44 -2.22
C ARG A 50 11.30 12.04 -2.21
N ILE A 51 10.42 12.87 -1.62
CA ILE A 51 8.97 12.66 -1.63
C ILE A 51 8.44 12.67 -3.06
N LYS A 52 8.87 13.64 -3.89
CA LYS A 52 8.45 13.72 -5.30
C LYS A 52 8.91 12.50 -6.09
N GLU A 53 10.17 12.11 -5.95
CA GLU A 53 10.72 10.92 -6.61
C GLU A 53 9.94 9.66 -6.25
N VAL A 54 9.66 9.44 -4.97
CA VAL A 54 8.83 8.31 -4.51
C VAL A 54 7.42 8.39 -5.08
N TYR A 55 6.82 9.57 -5.12
CA TYR A 55 5.48 9.76 -5.63
C TYR A 55 5.39 9.46 -7.14
N GLU A 56 6.31 10.03 -7.93
CA GLU A 56 6.37 9.88 -9.39
C GLU A 56 6.70 8.44 -9.81
N SER A 57 7.68 7.81 -9.15
CA SER A 57 8.04 6.41 -9.41
C SER A 57 6.94 5.41 -9.03
N ASN A 58 5.95 5.82 -8.25
CA ASN A 58 4.82 4.99 -7.83
C ASN A 58 3.50 5.50 -8.42
N TYR A 59 3.51 5.87 -9.71
CA TYR A 59 2.33 6.24 -10.50
C TYR A 59 1.50 7.36 -9.89
N GLN A 60 2.09 8.18 -9.03
CA GLN A 60 1.40 9.28 -8.35
C GLN A 60 0.22 8.80 -7.49
N VAL A 61 0.26 7.56 -6.98
CA VAL A 61 -0.84 7.01 -6.14
C VAL A 61 -0.52 6.98 -4.65
N TYR A 62 0.74 7.13 -4.26
CA TYR A 62 1.14 7.00 -2.86
C TYR A 62 0.78 8.21 -2.01
N GLY A 63 -0.03 7.98 -0.96
CA GLY A 63 -0.27 8.96 0.09
C GLY A 63 0.82 8.95 1.17
N ALA A 64 0.72 9.88 2.13
CA ALA A 64 1.75 10.11 3.15
C ALA A 64 2.21 8.86 3.90
N ARG A 65 1.30 7.94 4.24
CA ARG A 65 1.67 6.68 4.91
C ARG A 65 2.54 5.77 4.04
N LYS A 66 2.27 5.69 2.74
CA LYS A 66 3.03 4.85 1.80
C LYS A 66 4.37 5.49 1.46
N VAL A 67 4.39 6.79 1.22
CA VAL A 67 5.64 7.57 1.04
C VAL A 67 6.54 7.43 2.27
N TRP A 68 5.98 7.63 3.48
CA TRP A 68 6.71 7.45 4.73
C TRP A 68 7.33 6.05 4.86
N ARG A 69 6.56 4.99 4.58
CA ARG A 69 7.09 3.60 4.61
C ARG A 69 8.19 3.38 3.56
N GLN A 70 8.03 3.92 2.36
CA GLN A 70 9.00 3.77 1.28
C GLN A 70 10.31 4.49 1.61
N LEU A 71 10.24 5.74 2.11
CA LEU A 71 11.42 6.51 2.51
C LEU A 71 12.19 5.85 3.65
N ASN A 72 11.50 5.32 4.67
CA ASN A 72 12.17 4.58 5.75
C ASN A 72 12.83 3.29 5.24
N ARG A 73 12.22 2.61 4.26
CA ARG A 73 12.83 1.43 3.62
C ARG A 73 14.08 1.79 2.82
N GLN A 74 14.14 3.01 2.27
CA GLN A 74 15.31 3.57 1.61
C GLN A 74 16.36 4.13 2.59
N GLY A 75 16.13 4.02 3.91
CA GLY A 75 17.07 4.48 4.94
C GLY A 75 16.89 5.94 5.37
N HIS A 76 15.83 6.62 4.93
CA HIS A 76 15.52 7.98 5.37
C HIS A 76 14.66 7.96 6.63
N ASP A 77 15.30 8.08 7.80
CA ASP A 77 14.58 8.19 9.07
C ASP A 77 13.85 9.54 9.18
N VAL A 78 12.52 9.46 9.14
CA VAL A 78 11.64 10.63 9.11
C VAL A 78 10.30 10.29 9.77
N ALA A 79 9.82 11.21 10.61
CA ALA A 79 8.51 11.10 11.24
C ALA A 79 7.39 11.23 10.19
N ARG A 80 6.32 10.45 10.36
CA ARG A 80 5.16 10.47 9.46
C ARG A 80 4.53 11.86 9.34
N CYS A 81 4.43 12.61 10.45
CA CYS A 81 3.86 13.96 10.48
C CYS A 81 4.69 14.96 9.64
N THR A 82 6.00 14.77 9.52
CA THR A 82 6.85 15.56 8.62
C THR A 82 6.49 15.28 7.17
N ILE A 83 6.32 14.02 6.79
CA ILE A 83 5.89 13.65 5.43
C ILE A 83 4.50 14.23 5.12
N GLU A 84 3.54 14.12 6.04
CA GLU A 84 2.20 14.69 5.88
C GLU A 84 2.23 16.21 5.67
N ARG A 85 3.06 16.93 6.44
CA ARG A 85 3.25 18.38 6.28
C ARG A 85 3.89 18.72 4.93
N LEU A 86 5.00 18.07 4.58
CA LEU A 86 5.73 18.37 3.34
C LEU A 86 4.92 18.02 2.09
N MET A 87 4.17 16.92 2.11
CA MET A 87 3.25 16.59 1.01
C MET A 87 2.16 17.66 0.84
N ARG A 88 1.62 18.20 1.94
CA ARG A 88 0.67 19.32 1.89
C ARG A 88 1.29 20.57 1.30
N GLU A 89 2.53 20.91 1.68
CA GLU A 89 3.27 22.04 1.09
C GLU A 89 3.51 21.87 -0.42
N LEU A 90 3.73 20.63 -0.87
CA LEU A 90 3.93 20.29 -2.27
C LEU A 90 2.63 20.13 -3.09
N GLY A 91 1.46 20.15 -2.44
CA GLY A 91 0.18 19.86 -3.11
C GLY A 91 0.02 18.40 -3.54
N ILE A 92 0.79 17.48 -2.96
CA ILE A 92 0.77 16.05 -3.30
C ILE A 92 -0.24 15.33 -2.41
N THR A 93 -1.12 14.53 -3.03
CA THR A 93 -2.03 13.62 -2.32
C THR A 93 -1.99 12.23 -2.93
N GLY A 94 -2.19 11.20 -2.10
CA GLY A 94 -2.33 9.84 -2.59
C GLY A 94 -3.71 9.58 -3.21
N ALA A 95 -3.81 8.47 -3.93
CA ALA A 95 -5.08 7.98 -4.46
C ALA A 95 -6.04 7.61 -3.31
N VAL A 96 -7.30 8.05 -3.43
CA VAL A 96 -8.34 7.78 -2.43
C VAL A 96 -9.35 6.79 -2.98
N ARG A 97 -9.67 5.75 -2.19
CA ARG A 97 -10.70 4.78 -2.54
C ARG A 97 -12.08 5.44 -2.46
N GLY A 98 -12.76 5.58 -3.61
CA GLY A 98 -14.18 5.97 -3.66
C GLY A 98 -15.13 4.96 -2.99
N LYS A 99 -16.42 5.31 -2.85
CA LYS A 99 -17.44 4.49 -2.16
C LYS A 99 -17.55 3.07 -2.74
N LYS A 100 -17.73 2.07 -1.86
CA LYS A 100 -17.94 0.66 -2.20
C LYS A 100 -19.35 0.49 -2.80
N VAL A 101 -19.45 -0.13 -3.96
CA VAL A 101 -20.71 -0.64 -4.53
C VAL A 101 -20.63 -2.16 -4.43
N ILE A 102 -21.59 -2.78 -3.74
CA ILE A 102 -21.67 -4.22 -3.55
C ILE A 102 -22.61 -4.78 -4.62
N THR A 103 -22.14 -5.74 -5.43
CA THR A 103 -22.90 -6.27 -6.58
C THR A 103 -23.01 -7.79 -6.61
N THR A 104 -22.59 -8.52 -5.56
CA THR A 104 -22.56 -9.99 -5.59
C THR A 104 -23.67 -10.57 -4.71
N MET A 105 -24.50 -11.43 -5.30
CA MET A 105 -25.47 -12.28 -4.59
C MET A 105 -24.93 -13.72 -4.54
N PRO A 106 -24.86 -14.36 -3.36
CA PRO A 106 -24.29 -15.70 -3.19
C PRO A 106 -25.20 -16.83 -3.70
N ASP A 107 -24.60 -17.96 -4.12
CA ASP A 107 -25.31 -19.17 -4.60
C ASP A 107 -25.42 -20.23 -3.49
N PRO A 108 -26.63 -20.58 -3.04
CA PRO A 108 -26.86 -21.53 -1.96
C PRO A 108 -26.58 -23.02 -2.30
N ALA A 109 -26.38 -23.40 -3.57
CA ALA A 109 -26.42 -24.81 -4.00
C ALA A 109 -25.07 -25.55 -4.12
N ALA A 110 -23.92 -24.87 -4.00
CA ALA A 110 -22.61 -25.51 -4.19
C ALA A 110 -22.15 -26.30 -2.95
N ALA A 111 -21.56 -27.51 -3.14
CA ALA A 111 -20.92 -28.32 -2.08
C ALA A 111 -19.62 -27.66 -1.57
N ARG A 112 -19.33 -27.75 -0.25
CA ARG A 112 -18.42 -26.79 0.43
C ARG A 112 -17.42 -27.45 1.38
N ALA A 113 -16.23 -26.85 1.44
CA ALA A 113 -15.19 -27.15 2.41
C ALA A 113 -15.41 -26.37 3.71
N PRO A 114 -14.90 -26.84 4.86
CA PRO A 114 -14.96 -26.11 6.13
C PRO A 114 -14.14 -24.80 6.08
N ASP A 115 -14.60 -23.79 6.82
CA ASP A 115 -13.81 -22.58 7.07
C ASP A 115 -12.68 -22.90 8.04
N LEU A 116 -11.43 -22.67 7.61
CA LEU A 116 -10.23 -23.00 8.36
C LEU A 116 -9.48 -21.74 8.82
N LEU A 117 -9.94 -20.54 8.44
CA LEU A 117 -9.24 -19.30 8.76
C LEU A 117 -9.78 -18.56 9.97
N ASP A 118 -11.06 -18.72 10.32
CA ASP A 118 -11.71 -18.01 11.44
C ASP A 118 -11.29 -16.52 11.52
N ARG A 119 -11.18 -15.88 10.35
CA ARG A 119 -10.77 -14.48 10.13
C ARG A 119 -9.33 -14.12 10.56
N ASP A 120 -8.46 -15.07 10.87
CA ASP A 120 -7.02 -14.85 11.05
C ASP A 120 -6.27 -14.92 9.72
N PHE A 121 -6.15 -13.77 9.06
CA PHE A 121 -5.42 -13.65 7.80
C PHE A 121 -3.90 -13.42 7.99
N VAL A 122 -3.32 -13.87 9.10
CA VAL A 122 -1.88 -13.76 9.36
C VAL A 122 -1.30 -15.15 9.61
N ALA A 123 -0.84 -15.81 8.54
CA ALA A 123 -0.06 -17.03 8.68
C ALA A 123 1.24 -16.77 9.47
N PRO A 124 1.75 -17.74 10.25
CA PRO A 124 2.98 -17.57 11.03
C PRO A 124 4.26 -17.66 10.19
N VAL A 125 4.20 -18.33 9.02
CA VAL A 125 5.31 -18.48 8.08
C VAL A 125 4.79 -18.45 6.63
N PRO A 126 5.65 -18.22 5.62
CA PRO A 126 5.22 -18.17 4.22
C PRO A 126 4.60 -19.49 3.78
N ASN A 127 3.70 -19.44 2.80
CA ASN A 127 3.05 -20.56 2.14
C ASN A 127 2.25 -21.49 3.06
N ARG A 128 1.74 -20.97 4.18
CA ARG A 128 0.78 -21.70 5.04
C ARG A 128 -0.66 -21.45 4.65
N THR A 129 -0.98 -20.22 4.33
CA THR A 129 -2.34 -19.85 3.98
C THR A 129 -2.32 -18.89 2.81
N TRP A 130 -2.94 -19.33 1.73
CA TRP A 130 -3.22 -18.52 0.55
C TRP A 130 -4.69 -18.17 0.55
N VAL A 131 -4.99 -16.89 0.35
CA VAL A 131 -6.35 -16.42 0.12
C VAL A 131 -6.51 -16.03 -1.34
N ALA A 132 -7.67 -16.34 -1.91
CA ALA A 132 -7.95 -16.14 -3.32
C ALA A 132 -9.28 -15.43 -3.54
N ASP A 133 -9.28 -14.58 -4.56
CA ASP A 133 -10.49 -13.97 -5.10
C ASP A 133 -10.22 -13.47 -6.52
N PHE A 134 -11.26 -13.17 -7.28
CA PHE A 134 -11.14 -12.53 -8.57
C PHE A 134 -12.09 -11.35 -8.69
N THR A 135 -11.76 -10.44 -9.59
CA THR A 135 -12.60 -9.31 -9.90
C THR A 135 -12.65 -9.08 -11.39
N HIS A 136 -13.68 -8.36 -11.86
CA HIS A 136 -13.69 -7.80 -13.21
C HIS A 136 -13.30 -6.33 -13.22
N VAL A 137 -12.77 -5.88 -14.36
CA VAL A 137 -12.40 -4.50 -14.68
C VAL A 137 -12.82 -4.18 -16.11
N ALA A 138 -13.18 -2.93 -16.36
CA ALA A 138 -13.47 -2.46 -17.71
C ALA A 138 -12.14 -2.17 -18.45
N ALA A 139 -12.04 -2.64 -19.68
CA ALA A 139 -10.94 -2.40 -20.61
C ALA A 139 -11.50 -1.94 -21.97
N ARG A 140 -10.64 -1.38 -22.84
CA ARG A 140 -11.04 -0.92 -24.19
C ARG A 140 -11.65 -2.04 -25.03
N SER A 141 -11.20 -3.28 -24.81
CA SER A 141 -11.66 -4.49 -25.51
C SER A 141 -12.88 -5.16 -24.87
N GLY A 142 -13.45 -4.59 -23.80
CA GLY A 142 -14.57 -5.17 -23.05
C GLY A 142 -14.22 -5.41 -21.59
N VAL A 143 -14.82 -6.44 -20.98
CA VAL A 143 -14.60 -6.76 -19.56
C VAL A 143 -13.49 -7.79 -19.42
N VAL A 144 -12.49 -7.48 -18.60
CA VAL A 144 -11.41 -8.41 -18.23
C VAL A 144 -11.61 -8.86 -16.79
N TYR A 145 -11.50 -10.14 -16.54
CA TYR A 145 -11.45 -10.74 -15.22
C TYR A 145 -10.00 -10.95 -14.80
N SER A 146 -9.65 -10.59 -13.57
CA SER A 146 -8.33 -10.81 -12.98
C SER A 146 -8.51 -11.56 -11.67
N ALA A 147 -7.89 -12.74 -11.57
CA ALA A 147 -7.80 -13.49 -10.33
C ALA A 147 -6.56 -13.08 -9.55
N PHE A 148 -6.58 -13.29 -8.24
CA PHE A 148 -5.48 -13.02 -7.35
C PHE A 148 -5.41 -14.11 -6.30
N ILE A 149 -4.19 -14.59 -6.03
CA ILE A 149 -3.88 -15.40 -4.85
C ILE A 149 -2.84 -14.65 -4.06
N VAL A 150 -3.08 -14.46 -2.76
CA VAL A 150 -2.21 -13.73 -1.84
C VAL A 150 -1.74 -14.65 -0.74
N ASP A 151 -0.43 -14.66 -0.51
CA ASP A 151 0.17 -15.24 0.67
C ASP A 151 -0.10 -14.35 1.89
N THR A 152 -0.76 -14.90 2.91
CA THR A 152 -1.23 -14.16 4.09
C THR A 152 -0.10 -13.68 5.02
N PHE A 153 1.08 -14.30 4.98
CA PHE A 153 2.21 -13.94 5.84
C PHE A 153 2.88 -12.65 5.36
N PHE A 154 3.39 -12.62 4.12
CA PHE A 154 4.07 -11.45 3.57
C PHE A 154 3.16 -10.51 2.76
N ARG A 155 1.90 -10.87 2.56
CA ARG A 155 0.95 -10.15 1.68
C ARG A 155 1.43 -10.06 0.23
N ARG A 156 2.23 -11.04 -0.20
CA ARG A 156 2.72 -11.16 -1.59
C ARG A 156 1.62 -11.77 -2.46
N ILE A 157 1.36 -11.17 -3.61
CA ILE A 157 0.53 -11.79 -4.66
C ILE A 157 1.37 -12.90 -5.31
N VAL A 158 0.93 -14.15 -5.17
CA VAL A 158 1.60 -15.34 -5.71
C VAL A 158 0.99 -15.83 -7.02
N GLY A 159 -0.25 -15.43 -7.34
CA GLY A 159 -0.90 -15.74 -8.62
C GLY A 159 -1.78 -14.59 -9.06
N TRP A 160 -1.79 -14.26 -10.36
CA TRP A 160 -2.55 -13.11 -10.87
C TRP A 160 -2.94 -13.16 -12.38
N PRO A 161 -3.45 -14.28 -12.92
CA PRO A 161 -3.82 -14.32 -14.33
C PRO A 161 -4.98 -13.37 -14.62
N ALA A 162 -5.10 -12.98 -15.89
CA ALA A 162 -6.21 -12.21 -16.41
C ALA A 162 -6.79 -12.87 -17.66
N SER A 163 -8.11 -12.82 -17.82
CA SER A 163 -8.83 -13.44 -18.92
C SER A 163 -10.10 -12.66 -19.26
N MET A 164 -10.54 -12.71 -20.53
CA MET A 164 -11.82 -12.14 -20.97
C MET A 164 -13.01 -13.01 -20.54
N PRO A 165 -13.00 -14.35 -20.74
CA PRO A 165 -14.04 -15.21 -20.22
C PRO A 165 -13.91 -15.44 -18.71
N LYS A 166 -15.06 -15.48 -18.04
CA LYS A 166 -15.19 -15.79 -16.61
C LYS A 166 -15.24 -17.31 -16.43
N GLU A 167 -14.10 -17.99 -16.52
CA GLU A 167 -14.00 -19.46 -16.49
C GLU A 167 -13.19 -19.98 -15.30
N THR A 168 -13.43 -21.23 -14.91
CA THR A 168 -12.63 -21.94 -13.88
C THR A 168 -11.13 -21.91 -14.17
N GLN A 169 -10.74 -21.89 -15.46
CA GLN A 169 -9.34 -21.82 -15.88
C GLN A 169 -8.62 -20.55 -15.37
N LEU A 170 -9.34 -19.45 -15.17
CA LEU A 170 -8.75 -18.24 -14.59
C LEU A 170 -8.27 -18.48 -13.16
N VAL A 171 -9.09 -19.16 -12.35
CA VAL A 171 -8.75 -19.47 -10.95
C VAL A 171 -7.66 -20.52 -10.87
N LEU A 172 -7.74 -21.57 -11.71
CA LEU A 172 -6.71 -22.60 -11.81
C LEU A 172 -5.35 -22.03 -12.23
N GLY A 173 -5.33 -21.16 -13.23
CA GLY A 173 -4.09 -20.50 -13.66
C GLY A 173 -3.44 -19.69 -12.54
N ALA A 174 -4.23 -19.11 -11.63
CA ALA A 174 -3.68 -18.37 -10.48
C ALA A 174 -3.01 -19.32 -9.49
N LEU A 175 -3.63 -20.47 -9.24
CA LEU A 175 -3.08 -21.52 -8.39
C LEU A 175 -1.80 -22.09 -8.98
N GLU A 176 -1.81 -22.44 -10.27
CA GLU A 176 -0.64 -22.95 -11.00
C GLU A 176 0.52 -21.96 -10.98
N MET A 177 0.26 -20.67 -11.23
CA MET A 177 1.28 -19.62 -11.13
C MET A 177 1.94 -19.56 -9.74
N GLY A 178 1.14 -19.73 -8.67
CA GLY A 178 1.65 -19.76 -7.30
C GLY A 178 2.48 -21.01 -7.01
N LEU A 179 2.01 -22.17 -7.45
CA LEU A 179 2.71 -23.45 -7.31
C LEU A 179 4.04 -23.45 -8.08
N TRP A 180 4.05 -22.95 -9.31
CA TRP A 180 5.25 -22.85 -10.12
C TRP A 180 6.30 -21.92 -9.47
N GLN A 181 5.87 -20.80 -8.88
CA GLN A 181 6.78 -19.93 -8.11
C GLN A 181 7.37 -20.66 -6.89
N ARG A 182 6.56 -21.42 -6.16
CA ARG A 182 7.04 -22.23 -5.02
C ARG A 182 8.09 -23.25 -5.45
N GLU A 183 7.84 -23.96 -6.54
CA GLU A 183 8.77 -24.92 -7.11
C GLU A 183 10.08 -24.25 -7.51
N ARG A 184 10.00 -23.11 -8.21
CA ARG A 184 11.16 -22.32 -8.61
C ARG A 184 11.98 -21.80 -7.41
N ASP A 185 11.31 -21.46 -6.31
CA ASP A 185 11.94 -21.03 -5.05
C ASP A 185 12.49 -22.21 -4.23
N GLY A 186 12.45 -23.45 -4.75
CA GLY A 186 12.95 -24.67 -4.11
C GLY A 186 12.10 -25.14 -2.94
N ARG A 187 10.81 -24.77 -2.90
CA ARG A 187 9.88 -25.05 -1.80
C ARG A 187 8.59 -25.70 -2.32
N PRO A 188 8.67 -26.88 -2.95
CA PRO A 188 7.49 -27.56 -3.48
C PRO A 188 6.45 -27.79 -2.38
N PRO A 189 5.15 -27.79 -2.72
CA PRO A 189 4.07 -28.02 -1.76
C PRO A 189 4.22 -29.38 -1.08
N THR A 190 4.24 -29.38 0.25
CA THR A 190 4.17 -30.61 1.06
C THR A 190 2.72 -30.82 1.51
N PRO A 191 2.20 -32.07 1.53
CA PRO A 191 0.85 -32.34 2.01
C PRO A 191 0.57 -31.72 3.38
N GLY A 192 -0.56 -31.02 3.51
CA GLY A 192 -0.99 -30.39 4.76
C GLY A 192 -0.22 -29.14 5.16
N GLU A 193 0.73 -28.68 4.33
CA GLU A 193 1.53 -27.50 4.62
C GLU A 193 0.80 -26.19 4.27
N LEU A 194 0.02 -26.22 3.19
CA LEU A 194 -0.65 -25.07 2.60
C LEU A 194 -2.17 -25.26 2.59
N ALA A 195 -2.88 -24.25 3.08
CA ALA A 195 -4.31 -24.08 2.92
C ALA A 195 -4.62 -23.04 1.83
N HIS A 196 -5.58 -23.34 0.97
CA HIS A 196 -6.13 -22.41 -0.01
C HIS A 196 -7.54 -22.02 0.40
N HIS A 197 -7.74 -20.74 0.67
CA HIS A 197 -9.01 -20.17 1.07
C HIS A 197 -9.61 -19.28 -0.01
N SER A 198 -10.91 -19.41 -0.23
CA SER A 198 -11.65 -18.61 -1.20
C SER A 198 -13.07 -18.34 -0.71
N ASP A 199 -13.64 -17.21 -1.14
CA ASP A 199 -15.05 -16.90 -0.92
C ASP A 199 -15.94 -17.86 -1.73
N ALA A 200 -17.13 -18.17 -1.20
CA ALA A 200 -18.09 -19.17 -1.66
C ALA A 200 -18.77 -18.84 -3.01
N GLY A 201 -18.16 -18.02 -3.86
CA GLY A 201 -18.60 -17.78 -5.22
C GLY A 201 -18.54 -19.07 -6.05
N SER A 202 -19.55 -19.27 -6.92
CA SER A 202 -19.79 -20.51 -7.68
C SER A 202 -18.61 -21.05 -8.52
N GLN A 203 -17.57 -20.24 -8.76
CA GLN A 203 -16.37 -20.64 -9.50
C GLN A 203 -15.24 -21.15 -8.61
N HIS A 204 -15.16 -20.66 -7.37
CA HIS A 204 -14.25 -21.17 -6.35
C HIS A 204 -14.76 -22.51 -5.76
N THR A 205 -16.02 -22.85 -5.97
CA THR A 205 -16.61 -24.14 -5.58
C THR A 205 -16.66 -25.14 -6.74
N SER A 206 -15.97 -24.89 -7.84
CA SER A 206 -16.00 -25.80 -8.99
C SER A 206 -15.26 -27.11 -8.69
N PHE A 207 -15.84 -28.23 -9.12
CA PHE A 207 -15.26 -29.58 -8.94
C PHE A 207 -13.81 -29.67 -9.42
N ARG A 208 -13.49 -29.02 -10.55
CA ARG A 208 -12.12 -28.98 -11.10
C ARG A 208 -11.11 -28.29 -10.18
N LEU A 209 -11.50 -27.25 -9.45
CA LEU A 209 -10.62 -26.60 -8.49
C LEU A 209 -10.34 -27.52 -7.30
N ALA A 210 -11.38 -28.21 -6.80
CA ALA A 210 -11.23 -29.19 -5.74
C ALA A 210 -10.28 -30.33 -6.15
N GLU A 211 -10.43 -30.88 -7.37
CA GLU A 211 -9.52 -31.90 -7.91
C GLU A 211 -8.07 -31.42 -8.00
N HIS A 212 -7.83 -30.18 -8.44
CA HIS A 212 -6.47 -29.64 -8.54
C HIS A 212 -5.84 -29.39 -7.17
N LEU A 213 -6.62 -28.91 -6.20
CA LEU A 213 -6.15 -28.73 -4.83
C LEU A 213 -5.80 -30.08 -4.21
N ASP A 214 -6.63 -31.11 -4.40
CA ASP A 214 -6.37 -32.46 -3.92
C ASP A 214 -5.13 -33.08 -4.58
N ALA A 215 -5.00 -32.97 -5.91
CA ALA A 215 -3.82 -33.43 -6.65
C ALA A 215 -2.53 -32.73 -6.20
N ALA A 216 -2.61 -31.44 -5.88
CA ALA A 216 -1.51 -30.65 -5.33
C ALA A 216 -1.32 -30.83 -3.80
N ARG A 217 -2.17 -31.64 -3.15
CA ARG A 217 -2.20 -31.90 -1.70
C ARG A 217 -2.32 -30.64 -0.84
N ILE A 218 -3.08 -29.67 -1.35
CA ILE A 218 -3.40 -28.41 -0.70
C ILE A 218 -4.75 -28.55 0.01
N ALA A 219 -4.82 -28.15 1.28
CA ALA A 219 -6.07 -28.15 2.02
C ALA A 219 -7.00 -27.05 1.50
N ALA A 220 -8.19 -27.42 0.99
CA ALA A 220 -9.20 -26.46 0.62
C ALA A 220 -9.91 -25.91 1.87
N SER A 221 -10.07 -24.59 1.94
CA SER A 221 -10.91 -23.88 2.89
C SER A 221 -11.88 -22.97 2.15
N ILE A 222 -13.14 -22.93 2.57
CA ILE A 222 -14.15 -22.03 2.00
C ILE A 222 -14.80 -21.27 3.16
N GLY A 223 -14.97 -19.95 3.02
CA GLY A 223 -15.59 -19.10 4.04
C GLY A 223 -17.07 -19.44 4.32
N SER A 224 -17.56 -18.97 5.46
CA SER A 224 -18.92 -19.20 5.96
C SER A 224 -19.97 -18.36 5.18
N ILE A 225 -21.24 -18.81 5.13
CA ILE A 225 -22.30 -18.09 4.40
C ILE A 225 -22.55 -16.72 5.03
N GLY A 226 -22.60 -15.67 4.19
CA GLY A 226 -23.15 -14.37 4.57
C GLY A 226 -22.23 -13.50 5.41
N ASP A 227 -20.97 -13.91 5.56
CA ASP A 227 -19.99 -13.21 6.36
C ASP A 227 -18.98 -12.50 5.44
N ALA A 228 -19.27 -11.26 5.08
CA ALA A 228 -18.38 -10.42 4.25
C ALA A 228 -16.99 -10.21 4.89
N TYR A 229 -16.78 -10.67 6.13
CA TYR A 229 -15.51 -10.58 6.84
C TYR A 229 -14.51 -11.70 6.49
N ASP A 230 -14.98 -12.80 5.88
CA ASP A 230 -14.16 -14.00 5.65
C ASP A 230 -13.15 -13.84 4.49
N ASN A 231 -13.26 -12.80 3.67
CA ASN A 231 -12.27 -12.50 2.62
C ASN A 231 -11.78 -11.04 2.62
N THR A 232 -11.75 -10.39 3.78
CA THR A 232 -11.39 -8.95 3.93
C THR A 232 -10.00 -8.61 3.43
N LEU A 233 -9.05 -9.54 3.50
CA LEU A 233 -7.73 -9.39 2.91
C LEU A 233 -7.85 -9.18 1.40
N MET A 234 -8.60 -10.03 0.71
CA MET A 234 -8.79 -9.90 -0.74
C MET A 234 -9.61 -8.69 -1.12
N GLU A 235 -10.65 -8.35 -0.35
CA GLU A 235 -11.39 -7.10 -0.57
C GLU A 235 -10.51 -5.84 -0.51
N SER A 236 -9.50 -5.87 0.37
CA SER A 236 -8.52 -4.80 0.51
C SER A 236 -7.54 -4.80 -0.67
N THR A 237 -7.01 -5.97 -1.05
CA THR A 237 -6.11 -6.14 -2.21
C THR A 237 -6.76 -5.69 -3.51
N ILE A 238 -7.96 -6.21 -3.81
CA ILE A 238 -8.74 -5.82 -4.99
C ILE A 238 -9.11 -4.34 -4.95
N GLY A 239 -9.43 -3.83 -3.75
CA GLY A 239 -9.71 -2.42 -3.53
C GLY A 239 -8.54 -1.51 -3.91
N LEU A 240 -7.32 -1.89 -3.53
CA LEU A 240 -6.09 -1.20 -3.88
C LEU A 240 -5.81 -1.32 -5.38
N PHE A 241 -5.86 -2.54 -5.95
CA PHE A 241 -5.69 -2.78 -7.38
C PHE A 241 -6.61 -1.89 -8.23
N LYS A 242 -7.91 -1.89 -7.93
CA LYS A 242 -8.87 -1.05 -8.66
C LYS A 242 -8.59 0.44 -8.49
N THR A 243 -8.16 0.87 -7.32
CA THR A 243 -7.99 2.30 -7.00
C THR A 243 -6.69 2.87 -7.55
N GLU A 244 -5.62 2.10 -7.50
CA GLU A 244 -4.27 2.57 -7.79
C GLU A 244 -3.78 2.19 -9.19
N VAL A 245 -4.26 1.06 -9.73
CA VAL A 245 -3.84 0.60 -11.07
C VAL A 245 -4.92 0.92 -12.10
N ILE A 246 -6.16 0.51 -11.83
CA ILE A 246 -7.21 0.55 -12.85
C ILE A 246 -7.83 1.94 -13.01
N LYS A 247 -8.29 2.57 -11.91
CA LYS A 247 -8.97 3.88 -11.98
C LYS A 247 -8.16 4.98 -12.68
N PRO A 248 -6.85 5.16 -12.38
CA PRO A 248 -6.06 6.20 -13.03
C PRO A 248 -5.86 5.98 -14.52
N GLN A 249 -5.93 4.71 -14.97
CA GLN A 249 -5.70 4.29 -16.35
C GLN A 249 -6.99 3.80 -17.02
N ARG A 250 -8.16 4.22 -16.51
CA ARG A 250 -9.43 3.80 -17.11
C ARG A 250 -9.48 4.21 -18.59
N PRO A 251 -10.02 3.35 -19.46
CA PRO A 251 -10.24 3.65 -20.87
C PRO A 251 -10.90 4.99 -21.14
#